data_AF-A0A3M1UXJ3-F1
#
_entry.id   AF-A0A3M1UXJ3-F1
#
_cell.length_a   1.000
_cell.length_b   1.000
_cell.length_c   1.000
_cell.angle_alpha   90.00
_cell.angle_beta   90.00
_cell.angle_gamma   90.00
#
_symmetry.space_group_name_H-M   'P 1'
#
loop_
_entity.id
_entity.type
_entity.pdbx_description
1 polymer ?
#
loop_
_entity_poly.entity_id
_entity_poly.type
_entity_poly.pdbx_seq_one_letter_code
_entity_poly.pdbx_strand_id
1 'polypeptide(L)'
;EHVAYHRSHPEVREPHAIVRPATLPRERQIDICAHCHGNSVTFAAAPFSFRPGRPLTSAFKPFRTRHPEQDHVANQVTYLQQSRCFRASDSMTCTTCHDPHQPRSDTNAGHVSCLQCHDADHCTDRPNLPPPVRDACVDCHMPSSPKIQVSFRTADDDFYSPVRRYEHRIAVYPLARDATLLRWYSANAGESTPKLDALRESVSRRLRDRIDGLVAEHRFLAAIAVTRDAVALPLSADARQAFRRRLRELTERQATIEVTWQRALHVMAEQQWQTARSLFERILTLQPTHAGAHGRLGTVLAQLGDMENARRHLEKVSELDPEDAYGESMLGWIALLSGTPQQAAVHYRRAAAITPWDERIQLRLAMALAQTGKLREAHQAVQRALQIAPQFAEALLFAARLALARNDGSAAYRHAVRAARITGCRDVPCLLTLCDAAIRTDRIEVARQALAAAAAVAPPDDSSLTEELAIRQRQLQSRDHHGG
;
A
#
# COMPACT_ATOMS: atom_id res chain seq x y z
N GLU A 1 28.45 3.35 15.36
CA GLU A 1 29.70 4.03 14.95
C GLU A 1 29.96 5.25 15.81
N HIS A 2 29.18 6.34 15.69
CA HIS A 2 29.32 7.54 16.52
C HIS A 2 29.55 7.24 18.02
N VAL A 3 28.62 6.52 18.66
CA VAL A 3 28.70 6.16 20.08
C VAL A 3 29.95 5.34 20.41
N ALA A 4 30.35 4.42 19.53
CA ALA A 4 31.53 3.58 19.76
C ALA A 4 32.82 4.40 19.70
N TYR A 5 32.91 5.35 18.76
CA TYR A 5 34.07 6.22 18.58
C TYR A 5 34.27 7.19 19.76
N HIS A 6 33.20 7.86 20.21
CA HIS A 6 33.32 8.79 21.34
C HIS A 6 33.52 8.09 22.69
N ARG A 7 33.13 6.81 22.80
CA ARG A 7 33.50 5.99 23.96
C ARG A 7 35.00 5.68 24.01
N SER A 8 35.66 5.53 22.85
CA SER A 8 37.10 5.30 22.77
C SER A 8 37.93 6.58 22.70
N HIS A 9 37.31 7.72 22.36
CA HIS A 9 37.94 9.04 22.25
C HIS A 9 37.13 10.10 23.01
N PRO A 10 37.07 10.03 24.35
CA PRO A 10 36.25 10.91 25.18
C PRO A 10 36.65 12.39 25.09
N GLU A 11 37.87 12.69 24.67
CA GLU A 11 38.38 14.04 24.45
C GLU A 11 37.84 14.70 23.17
N VAL A 12 37.43 13.91 22.17
CA VAL A 12 36.92 14.43 20.91
C VAL A 12 35.46 14.88 21.08
N ARG A 13 35.22 16.19 20.95
CA ARG A 13 33.88 16.79 21.02
C ARG A 13 33.20 16.94 19.66
N GLU A 14 33.96 16.88 18.58
CA GLU A 14 33.42 17.02 17.23
C GLU A 14 32.63 15.77 16.81
N PRO A 15 31.43 15.91 16.22
CA PRO A 15 30.61 14.76 15.85
C PRO A 15 31.30 13.84 14.84
N HIS A 16 31.52 12.57 15.21
CA HIS A 16 32.01 11.55 14.27
C HIS A 16 30.89 10.64 13.75
N ALA A 17 30.89 10.31 12.46
CA ALA A 17 29.92 9.41 11.82
C ALA A 17 28.44 9.80 12.00
N ILE A 18 28.15 11.09 12.21
CA ILE A 18 26.80 11.65 12.12
C ILE A 18 26.58 12.24 10.73
N VAL A 19 25.53 11.79 10.05
CA VAL A 19 25.14 12.33 8.75
C VAL A 19 24.49 13.70 8.97
N ARG A 20 25.01 14.73 8.29
CA ARG A 20 24.40 16.07 8.22
C ARG A 20 23.55 16.18 6.96
N PRO A 21 22.20 16.18 7.05
CA PRO A 21 21.34 16.21 5.87
C PRO A 21 21.64 17.35 4.89
N ALA A 22 21.92 18.55 5.39
CA ALA A 22 22.18 19.74 4.58
C ALA A 22 23.43 19.64 3.69
N THR A 23 24.39 18.76 4.01
CA THR A 23 25.61 18.57 3.22
C THR A 23 25.50 17.42 2.21
N LEU A 24 24.36 16.74 2.16
CA LEU A 24 24.15 15.64 1.22
C LEU A 24 23.91 16.16 -0.20
N PRO A 25 24.21 15.36 -1.24
CA PRO A 25 23.79 15.69 -2.60
C PRO A 25 22.27 15.88 -2.68
N ARG A 26 21.81 16.75 -3.59
CA ARG A 26 20.39 17.09 -3.79
C ARG A 26 19.45 15.88 -3.75
N GLU A 27 19.77 14.81 -4.49
CA GLU A 27 18.95 13.59 -4.51
C GLU A 27 18.77 12.97 -3.13
N ARG A 28 19.84 12.91 -2.33
CA ARG A 28 19.82 12.33 -0.98
C ARG A 28 19.08 13.25 0.01
N GLN A 29 19.08 14.56 -0.21
CA GLN A 29 18.24 15.48 0.56
C GLN A 29 16.76 15.23 0.26
N ILE A 30 16.41 15.08 -1.03
CA ILE A 30 15.04 14.77 -1.46
C ILE A 30 14.59 13.41 -0.91
N ASP A 31 15.47 12.40 -0.92
CA ASP A 31 15.18 11.06 -0.40
C ASP A 31 14.74 11.09 1.08
N ILE A 32 15.30 12.00 1.89
CA ILE A 32 14.91 12.17 3.31
C ILE A 32 13.46 12.65 3.40
N CYS A 33 13.06 13.63 2.60
CA CYS A 33 11.67 14.10 2.57
C CYS A 33 10.75 13.03 1.95
N ALA A 34 11.19 12.35 0.90
CA ALA A 34 10.45 11.33 0.18
C ALA A 34 10.14 10.09 1.03
N HIS A 35 10.93 9.82 2.07
CA HIS A 35 10.63 8.77 3.02
C HIS A 35 9.23 8.92 3.64
N CYS A 36 8.81 10.16 3.93
CA CYS A 36 7.48 10.46 4.46
C CYS A 36 6.52 11.03 3.40
N HIS A 37 7.02 11.76 2.41
CA HIS A 37 6.23 12.51 1.42
C HIS A 37 6.28 11.92 0.00
N GLY A 38 6.79 10.71 -0.16
CA GLY A 38 6.84 9.95 -1.42
C GLY A 38 6.06 8.63 -1.40
N ASN A 39 5.17 8.44 -0.43
CA ASN A 39 4.26 7.29 -0.28
C ASN A 39 4.99 5.96 -0.33
N SER A 40 6.25 5.97 0.11
CA SER A 40 7.17 4.84 0.02
C SER A 40 6.91 3.88 1.19
N VAL A 41 5.74 3.24 1.18
CA VAL A 41 5.28 2.35 2.25
C VAL A 41 5.72 0.89 2.04
N THR A 42 6.09 0.53 0.81
CA THR A 42 6.55 -0.82 0.49
C THR A 42 8.05 -0.95 0.75
N PHE A 43 8.43 -1.84 1.66
CA PHE A 43 9.83 -2.10 1.99
C PHE A 43 10.54 -2.87 0.87
N ALA A 44 11.71 -2.39 0.45
CA ALA A 44 12.66 -3.11 -0.41
C ALA A 44 13.72 -3.85 0.41
N ALA A 45 14.09 -3.31 1.58
CA ALA A 45 14.97 -3.94 2.56
C ALA A 45 14.30 -4.01 3.92
N ALA A 46 15.01 -4.52 4.94
CA ALA A 46 14.42 -4.75 6.26
C ALA A 46 13.74 -3.48 6.79
N PRO A 47 12.59 -3.60 7.46
CA PRO A 47 11.97 -2.44 8.11
C PRO A 47 12.99 -1.67 8.97
N PHE A 48 12.90 -0.35 8.96
CA PHE A 48 13.80 0.56 9.68
C PHE A 48 15.29 0.51 9.28
N SER A 49 15.62 -0.07 8.12
CA SER A 49 17.01 -0.14 7.61
C SER A 49 17.49 1.11 6.86
N PHE A 50 16.59 2.04 6.54
CA PHE A 50 16.97 3.27 5.82
C PHE A 50 17.94 4.13 6.62
N ARG A 51 18.97 4.63 5.94
CA ARG A 51 19.95 5.55 6.52
C ARG A 51 20.05 6.79 5.63
N PRO A 52 19.94 8.02 6.19
CA PRO A 52 20.19 9.25 5.45
C PRO A 52 21.53 9.20 4.71
N GLY A 53 21.55 9.65 3.46
CA GLY A 53 22.71 9.58 2.57
C GLY A 53 22.78 8.31 1.70
N ARG A 54 21.94 7.30 1.94
CA ARG A 54 21.68 6.21 0.97
C ARG A 54 20.45 6.54 0.11
N PRO A 55 20.36 6.02 -1.12
CA PRO A 55 19.15 6.17 -1.94
C PRO A 55 17.92 5.64 -1.21
N LEU A 56 16.78 6.31 -1.31
CA LEU A 56 15.53 5.80 -0.69
C LEU A 56 15.18 4.40 -1.21
N THR A 57 15.47 4.16 -2.49
CA THR A 57 15.29 2.87 -3.18
C THR A 57 16.07 1.71 -2.57
N SER A 58 17.08 1.97 -1.72
CA SER A 58 17.81 0.92 -1.02
C SER A 58 17.00 0.29 0.11
N ALA A 59 15.97 0.98 0.60
CA ALA A 59 15.16 0.54 1.73
C ALA A 59 13.67 0.45 1.40
N PHE A 60 13.19 1.27 0.46
CA PHE A 60 11.79 1.33 0.07
C PHE A 60 11.62 1.23 -1.44
N LYS A 61 10.44 0.85 -1.87
CA LYS A 61 10.01 0.98 -3.25
C LYS A 61 9.23 2.28 -3.42
N PRO A 62 9.64 3.17 -4.33
CA PRO A 62 8.87 4.36 -4.63
C PRO A 62 7.49 3.99 -5.15
N PHE A 63 6.46 4.66 -4.64
CA PHE A 63 5.10 4.52 -5.14
C PHE A 63 5.02 5.10 -6.56
N ARG A 64 4.41 4.36 -7.48
CA ARG A 64 4.19 4.82 -8.85
C ARG A 64 2.76 5.28 -9.04
N THR A 65 2.57 6.58 -9.27
CA THR A 65 1.26 7.10 -9.68
C THR A 65 0.91 6.69 -11.08
N ARG A 66 -0.27 6.11 -11.25
CA ARG A 66 -0.92 5.89 -12.55
C ARG A 66 -1.75 7.10 -12.98
N HIS A 67 -2.33 7.83 -12.02
CA HIS A 67 -3.18 8.97 -12.31
C HIS A 67 -2.78 10.23 -11.53
N PRO A 68 -3.02 11.44 -12.10
CA PRO A 68 -2.55 12.72 -11.54
C PRO A 68 -3.25 13.19 -10.26
N GLU A 69 -4.18 12.42 -9.71
CA GLU A 69 -4.89 12.69 -8.45
C GLU A 69 -4.76 11.56 -7.42
N GLN A 70 -4.00 10.51 -7.77
CA GLN A 70 -3.55 9.48 -6.83
C GLN A 70 -2.53 10.12 -5.87
N ASP A 71 -3.08 10.54 -4.73
CA ASP A 71 -2.39 10.96 -3.51
C ASP A 71 -1.39 12.12 -3.61
N HIS A 72 -1.91 13.35 -3.66
CA HIS A 72 -1.10 14.56 -3.53
C HIS A 72 -0.56 14.79 -2.10
N VAL A 73 -1.00 14.02 -1.11
CA VAL A 73 -0.60 14.21 0.29
C VAL A 73 0.66 13.42 0.59
N ALA A 74 0.73 12.18 0.12
CA ALA A 74 1.90 11.33 0.30
C ALA A 74 2.78 11.23 -0.95
N ASN A 75 2.44 11.74 -2.14
CA ASN A 75 3.30 11.62 -3.34
C ASN A 75 3.90 12.94 -3.85
N GLN A 76 4.06 13.93 -2.97
CA GLN A 76 4.50 15.29 -3.32
C GLN A 76 5.82 15.31 -4.11
N VAL A 77 6.75 14.42 -3.78
CA VAL A 77 8.07 14.35 -4.41
C VAL A 77 7.97 13.96 -5.89
N THR A 78 7.18 12.94 -6.22
CA THR A 78 7.01 12.50 -7.61
C THR A 78 6.31 13.58 -8.46
N TYR A 79 5.33 14.30 -7.91
CA TYR A 79 4.69 15.42 -8.61
C TYR A 79 5.68 16.56 -8.87
N LEU A 80 6.49 16.92 -7.88
CA LEU A 80 7.53 17.94 -8.03
C LEU A 80 8.55 17.55 -9.11
N GLN A 81 8.97 16.27 -9.14
CA GLN A 81 9.89 15.75 -10.15
C GLN A 81 9.36 15.82 -11.59
N GLN A 82 8.03 15.89 -11.79
CA GLN A 82 7.44 16.06 -13.12
C GLN A 82 7.55 17.50 -13.64
N SER A 83 7.72 18.48 -12.74
CA SER A 83 7.82 19.89 -13.09
C SER A 83 9.04 20.18 -13.96
N ARG A 84 8.85 21.00 -15.00
CA ARG A 84 9.97 21.44 -15.85
C ARG A 84 10.97 22.28 -15.06
N CYS A 85 10.49 23.14 -14.16
CA CYS A 85 11.34 23.98 -13.31
C CYS A 85 12.25 23.13 -12.40
N PHE A 86 11.69 22.11 -11.74
CA PHE A 86 12.47 21.23 -10.88
C PHE A 86 13.50 20.42 -11.66
N ARG A 87 13.15 19.93 -12.85
CA ARG A 87 14.08 19.21 -13.72
C ARG A 87 15.19 20.08 -14.31
N ALA A 88 14.93 21.38 -14.49
CA ALA A 88 15.91 22.35 -14.99
C ALA A 88 16.80 22.95 -13.91
N SER A 89 16.49 22.72 -12.63
CA SER A 89 17.29 23.22 -11.51
C SER A 89 18.17 22.11 -10.93
N ASP A 90 19.44 22.41 -10.70
CA ASP A 90 20.38 21.51 -10.02
C ASP A 90 20.39 21.67 -8.49
N SER A 91 19.77 22.74 -7.97
CA SER A 91 19.82 23.14 -6.56
C SER A 91 18.47 23.08 -5.84
N MET A 92 17.34 23.06 -6.57
CA MET A 92 16.01 23.09 -5.97
C MET A 92 15.71 21.81 -5.17
N THR A 93 15.29 21.98 -3.92
CA THR A 93 14.86 20.92 -2.99
C THR A 93 13.47 21.25 -2.42
N CYS A 94 12.97 20.41 -1.51
CA CYS A 94 11.70 20.66 -0.82
C CYS A 94 11.74 21.93 0.06
N THR A 95 12.91 22.32 0.57
CA THR A 95 13.06 23.50 1.44
C THR A 95 13.22 24.81 0.67
N THR A 96 13.40 24.77 -0.65
CA THR A 96 13.49 25.98 -1.49
C THR A 96 12.26 26.87 -1.37
N CYS A 97 11.05 26.27 -1.33
CA CYS A 97 9.80 27.03 -1.28
C CYS A 97 9.19 27.10 0.12
N HIS A 98 9.46 26.10 0.97
CA HIS A 98 8.96 26.08 2.35
C HIS A 98 9.94 25.30 3.24
N ASP A 99 10.60 26.01 4.15
CA ASP A 99 11.49 25.40 5.14
C ASP A 99 10.71 25.07 6.44
N PRO A 100 10.49 23.78 6.76
CA PRO A 100 9.80 23.41 8.00
C PRO A 100 10.61 23.72 9.28
N HIS A 101 11.89 24.09 9.16
CA HIS A 101 12.73 24.47 10.30
C HIS A 101 12.66 25.97 10.62
N GLN A 102 12.02 26.76 9.76
CA GLN A 102 11.80 28.19 10.01
C GLN A 102 10.36 28.43 10.49
N PRO A 103 10.13 29.34 11.44
CA PRO A 103 8.78 29.78 11.77
C PRO A 103 8.09 30.29 10.51
N ARG A 104 6.86 29.84 10.23
CA ARG A 104 6.09 30.31 9.06
C ARG A 104 5.78 31.80 9.22
N SER A 105 6.55 32.66 8.56
CA SER A 105 6.39 34.10 8.71
C SER A 105 5.52 34.77 7.64
N ASP A 106 5.28 34.20 6.46
CA ASP A 106 4.50 34.89 5.42
C ASP A 106 3.69 33.99 4.48
N THR A 107 2.53 34.48 4.06
CA THR A 107 1.62 33.85 3.08
C THR A 107 2.13 33.88 1.64
N ASN A 108 3.22 34.62 1.35
CA ASN A 108 3.78 34.84 0.00
C ASN A 108 5.14 34.17 -0.26
N ALA A 109 5.67 33.34 0.64
CA ALA A 109 7.00 32.72 0.51
C ALA A 109 7.21 31.96 -0.81
N GLY A 110 6.16 31.32 -1.34
CA GLY A 110 6.23 30.57 -2.60
C GLY A 110 6.48 31.46 -3.83
N HIS A 111 5.83 32.62 -3.92
CA HIS A 111 6.03 33.55 -5.04
C HIS A 111 7.45 34.13 -5.03
N VAL A 112 7.94 34.55 -3.87
CA VAL A 112 9.31 35.07 -3.70
C VAL A 112 10.34 34.03 -4.15
N SER A 113 10.12 32.76 -3.81
CA SER A 113 11.01 31.66 -4.23
C SER A 113 11.05 31.49 -5.75
N CYS A 114 9.92 31.67 -6.44
CA CYS A 114 9.87 31.60 -7.91
C CYS A 114 10.67 32.74 -8.57
N LEU A 115 10.59 33.96 -8.02
CA LEU A 115 11.25 35.14 -8.58
C LEU A 115 12.78 35.13 -8.46
N GLN A 116 13.35 34.24 -7.65
CA GLN A 116 14.81 34.05 -7.58
C GLN A 116 15.40 33.51 -8.89
N CYS A 117 14.59 32.85 -9.71
CA CYS A 117 15.02 32.24 -10.97
C CYS A 117 14.21 32.71 -12.19
N HIS A 118 13.06 33.38 -11.99
CA HIS A 118 12.15 33.77 -13.05
C HIS A 118 11.77 35.25 -12.98
N ASP A 119 11.82 35.93 -14.12
CA ASP A 119 11.15 37.21 -14.29
C ASP A 119 9.63 37.00 -14.44
N ALA A 120 8.84 37.82 -13.74
CA ALA A 120 7.39 37.81 -13.82
C ALA A 120 6.87 38.12 -15.24
N ASP A 121 7.64 38.87 -16.03
CA ASP A 121 7.27 39.23 -17.41
C ASP A 121 7.34 38.07 -18.40
N HIS A 122 7.93 36.92 -18.01
CA HIS A 122 7.83 35.69 -18.79
C HIS A 122 6.43 35.05 -18.78
N CYS A 123 5.52 35.52 -17.92
CA CYS A 123 4.14 35.04 -17.90
C CYS A 123 3.35 35.58 -19.12
N THR A 124 3.11 34.72 -20.10
CA THR A 124 2.38 35.09 -21.35
C THR A 124 0.95 35.56 -21.09
N ASP A 125 0.34 35.15 -19.97
CA ASP A 125 -1.00 35.59 -19.60
C ASP A 125 -1.01 36.94 -18.85
N ARG A 126 0.14 37.41 -18.34
CA ARG A 126 0.27 38.62 -17.48
C ARG A 126 -0.43 39.87 -18.04
N PRO A 127 -0.36 40.19 -19.36
CA PRO A 127 -1.09 41.33 -19.91
C PRO A 127 -2.61 41.25 -19.73
N ASN A 128 -3.15 40.03 -19.71
CA ASN A 128 -4.58 39.75 -19.58
C ASN A 128 -5.05 39.59 -18.13
N LEU A 129 -4.12 39.59 -17.16
CA LEU A 129 -4.41 39.43 -15.74
C LEU A 129 -4.64 40.80 -15.06
N PRO A 130 -5.59 40.89 -14.12
CA PRO A 130 -5.74 42.04 -13.23
C PRO A 130 -4.48 42.26 -12.37
N PRO A 131 -4.13 43.52 -12.00
CA PRO A 131 -2.90 43.80 -11.27
C PRO A 131 -2.67 42.96 -10.01
N PRO A 132 -3.65 42.74 -9.11
CA PRO A 132 -3.44 41.91 -7.92
C PRO A 132 -3.19 40.43 -8.21
N VAL A 133 -3.58 39.94 -9.40
CA VAL A 133 -3.43 38.53 -9.81
C VAL A 133 -2.08 38.31 -10.52
N ARG A 134 -1.47 39.38 -11.07
CA ARG A 134 -0.22 39.30 -11.83
C ARG A 134 0.95 38.75 -11.01
N ASP A 135 0.94 38.99 -9.70
CA ASP A 135 2.00 38.58 -8.78
C ASP A 135 1.57 37.39 -7.89
N ALA A 136 0.37 36.84 -8.10
CA ALA A 136 -0.15 35.66 -7.39
C ALA A 136 0.17 34.34 -8.15
N CYS A 137 1.44 34.11 -8.49
CA CYS A 137 1.84 33.00 -9.37
C CYS A 137 1.38 31.61 -8.87
N VAL A 138 1.39 31.40 -7.55
CA VAL A 138 1.06 30.10 -6.93
C VAL A 138 -0.40 29.67 -7.16
N ASP A 139 -1.32 30.63 -7.33
CA ASP A 139 -2.74 30.31 -7.54
C ASP A 139 -3.01 29.64 -8.90
N CYS A 140 -2.17 29.92 -9.89
CA CYS A 140 -2.27 29.37 -11.24
C CYS A 140 -1.28 28.22 -11.47
N HIS A 141 -0.10 28.30 -10.86
CA HIS A 141 1.01 27.38 -11.16
C HIS A 141 1.21 26.27 -10.13
N MET A 142 0.72 26.45 -8.91
CA MET A 142 0.72 25.45 -7.83
C MET A 142 -0.66 25.40 -7.17
N PRO A 143 -1.77 25.31 -7.90
CA PRO A 143 -3.09 25.61 -7.35
C PRO A 143 -3.42 24.82 -6.08
N SER A 144 -4.00 25.50 -5.08
CA SER A 144 -4.51 24.82 -3.89
C SER A 144 -5.87 24.19 -4.14
N SER A 145 -6.06 23.00 -3.61
CA SER A 145 -7.36 22.32 -3.60
C SER A 145 -7.58 21.63 -2.25
N PRO A 146 -8.83 21.49 -1.80
CA PRO A 146 -9.14 20.75 -0.59
C PRO A 146 -8.85 19.26 -0.83
N LYS A 147 -7.83 18.74 -0.14
CA LYS A 147 -7.36 17.36 -0.29
C LYS A 147 -7.33 16.76 1.11
N ILE A 148 -8.23 15.79 1.34
CA ILE A 148 -8.54 15.13 2.62
C ILE A 148 -9.49 15.94 3.51
N GLN A 149 -10.59 15.31 3.94
CA GLN A 149 -11.35 15.70 5.13
C GLN A 149 -10.81 14.85 6.27
N VAL A 150 -10.02 15.44 7.17
CA VAL A 150 -9.68 14.77 8.43
C VAL A 150 -10.78 15.12 9.41
N SER A 151 -11.48 14.09 9.90
CA SER A 151 -12.42 14.22 11.00
C SER A 151 -11.64 14.17 12.31
N PHE A 152 -11.77 15.22 13.11
CA PHE A 152 -11.30 15.24 14.49
C PHE A 152 -12.51 15.03 15.38
N ARG A 153 -12.60 13.84 15.97
CA ARG A 153 -13.55 13.57 17.04
C ARG A 153 -13.04 14.21 18.32
N THR A 154 -13.72 15.27 18.77
CA THR A 154 -13.52 15.83 20.11
C THR A 154 -14.61 15.30 21.04
N ALA A 155 -14.48 15.52 22.35
CA ALA A 155 -15.48 15.06 23.32
C ALA A 155 -16.88 15.65 23.07
N ASP A 156 -16.93 16.85 22.45
CA ASP A 156 -18.15 17.64 22.32
C ASP A 156 -18.57 17.89 20.85
N ASP A 157 -17.72 17.61 19.85
CA ASP A 157 -18.00 17.85 18.43
C ASP A 157 -17.12 17.05 17.45
N ASP A 158 -17.64 16.82 16.24
CA ASP A 158 -16.91 16.31 15.09
C ASP A 158 -16.39 17.48 14.23
N PHE A 159 -15.13 17.87 14.42
CA PHE A 159 -14.52 18.94 13.63
C PHE A 159 -13.94 18.42 12.31
N TYR A 160 -14.44 18.96 11.20
CA TYR A 160 -13.89 18.69 9.87
C TYR A 160 -13.06 19.89 9.40
N SER A 161 -11.74 19.80 9.48
CA SER A 161 -10.88 20.83 8.90
C SER A 161 -10.77 20.61 7.38
N PRO A 162 -11.16 21.59 6.53
CA PRO A 162 -10.87 21.51 5.11
C PRO A 162 -9.39 21.81 4.89
N VAL A 163 -8.53 20.79 5.02
CA VAL A 163 -7.10 20.94 4.73
C VAL A 163 -6.93 21.17 3.24
N ARG A 164 -6.54 22.39 2.87
CA ARG A 164 -6.13 22.74 1.51
C ARG A 164 -4.65 22.44 1.33
N ARG A 165 -4.29 21.81 0.23
CA ARG A 165 -2.89 21.58 -0.15
C ARG A 165 -2.63 22.11 -1.54
N TYR A 166 -1.46 22.70 -1.72
CA TYR A 166 -0.95 23.17 -3.00
C TYR A 166 -0.45 21.98 -3.81
N GLU A 167 -0.66 22.06 -5.13
CA GLU A 167 -0.11 21.10 -6.08
C GLU A 167 1.41 21.27 -6.16
N HIS A 168 2.15 20.16 -6.02
CA HIS A 168 3.62 20.16 -6.07
C HIS A 168 4.13 20.04 -7.51
N ARG A 169 3.29 19.58 -8.44
CA ARG A 169 3.58 19.70 -9.86
C ARG A 169 3.39 21.14 -10.31
N ILE A 170 4.44 21.94 -10.20
CA ILE A 170 4.52 23.27 -10.77
C ILE A 170 4.37 23.17 -12.31
N ALA A 171 3.29 23.74 -12.84
CA ALA A 171 2.97 23.75 -14.27
C ALA A 171 2.01 24.90 -14.61
N VAL A 172 1.53 25.00 -15.85
CA VAL A 172 0.44 25.93 -16.22
C VAL A 172 -0.87 25.17 -16.20
N TYR A 173 -1.81 25.59 -15.36
CA TYR A 173 -3.13 24.98 -15.24
C TYR A 173 -4.22 25.91 -15.76
N PRO A 174 -4.69 25.77 -17.02
CA PRO A 174 -5.68 26.69 -17.60
C PRO A 174 -6.96 26.80 -16.77
N LEU A 175 -7.44 25.69 -16.21
CA LEU A 175 -8.63 25.70 -15.35
C LEU A 175 -8.39 26.41 -14.01
N ALA A 176 -7.20 26.30 -13.42
CA ALA A 176 -6.86 27.00 -12.19
C ALA A 176 -6.75 28.51 -12.42
N ARG A 177 -6.08 28.91 -13.51
CA ARG A 177 -6.02 30.30 -13.97
C ARG A 177 -7.42 30.89 -14.14
N ASP A 178 -8.27 30.21 -14.89
CA ASP A 178 -9.63 30.67 -15.16
C ASP A 178 -10.47 30.73 -13.87
N ALA A 179 -10.29 29.78 -12.94
CA ALA A 179 -10.95 29.81 -11.63
C ALA A 179 -10.46 30.96 -10.73
N THR A 180 -9.17 31.32 -10.80
CA THR A 180 -8.59 32.46 -10.08
C THR A 180 -9.14 33.78 -10.62
N LEU A 181 -9.16 33.94 -11.95
CA LEU A 181 -9.80 35.09 -12.60
C LEU A 181 -11.28 35.18 -12.23
N LEU A 182 -11.99 34.05 -12.22
CA LEU A 182 -13.40 33.98 -11.90
C LEU A 182 -13.68 34.48 -10.47
N ARG A 183 -12.87 34.04 -9.49
CA ARG A 183 -12.95 34.54 -8.10
C ARG A 183 -12.68 36.03 -8.02
N TRP A 184 -11.64 36.50 -8.70
CA TRP A 184 -11.27 37.92 -8.67
C TRP A 184 -12.35 38.81 -9.29
N TYR A 185 -12.82 38.51 -10.51
CA TYR A 185 -13.86 39.29 -11.17
C TYR A 185 -15.16 39.26 -10.37
N SER A 186 -15.55 38.11 -9.80
CA SER A 186 -16.77 38.03 -8.99
C SER A 186 -16.71 38.86 -7.72
N ALA A 187 -15.52 39.06 -7.14
CA ALA A 187 -15.35 39.85 -5.93
C ALA A 187 -15.22 41.37 -6.19
N ASN A 188 -14.83 41.78 -7.40
CA ASN A 188 -14.42 43.16 -7.68
C ASN A 188 -15.22 43.88 -8.77
N ALA A 189 -16.04 43.19 -9.57
CA ALA A 189 -16.63 43.77 -10.78
C ALA A 189 -18.00 44.47 -10.59
N GLY A 190 -18.64 44.45 -9.41
CA GLY A 190 -20.08 44.75 -9.32
C GLY A 190 -20.91 43.71 -10.11
N GLU A 191 -22.21 43.92 -10.33
CA GLU A 191 -23.06 42.97 -11.08
C GLU A 191 -22.52 42.60 -12.48
N SER A 192 -22.99 41.46 -13.00
CA SER A 192 -22.53 40.73 -14.20
C SER A 192 -21.89 41.56 -15.32
N THR A 193 -20.70 41.15 -15.77
CA THR A 193 -20.04 41.68 -16.98
C THR A 193 -19.94 40.58 -18.05
N PRO A 194 -19.93 40.92 -19.37
CA PRO A 194 -19.77 39.93 -20.43
C PRO A 194 -18.53 39.04 -20.28
N LYS A 195 -17.44 39.61 -19.74
CA LYS A 195 -16.20 38.88 -19.46
C LYS A 195 -16.37 37.87 -18.32
N LEU A 196 -17.05 38.26 -17.24
CA LEU A 196 -17.34 37.37 -16.12
C LEU A 196 -18.28 36.23 -16.54
N ASP A 197 -19.30 36.51 -17.35
CA ASP A 197 -20.25 35.49 -17.81
C ASP A 197 -19.62 34.51 -18.81
N ALA A 198 -18.82 35.01 -19.76
CA ALA A 198 -18.03 34.14 -20.63
C ALA A 198 -17.08 33.23 -19.83
N LEU A 199 -16.48 33.74 -18.76
CA LEU A 199 -15.60 32.96 -17.89
C LEU A 199 -16.38 31.92 -17.08
N ARG A 200 -17.55 32.27 -16.53
CA ARG A 200 -18.45 31.32 -15.84
C ARG A 200 -18.85 30.18 -16.75
N GLU A 201 -19.24 30.44 -17.99
CA GLU A 201 -19.64 29.40 -18.93
C GLU A 201 -18.45 28.52 -19.33
N SER A 202 -17.30 29.15 -19.62
CA SER A 202 -16.08 28.42 -19.99
C SER A 202 -15.59 27.48 -18.88
N VAL A 203 -15.54 27.97 -17.64
CA VAL A 203 -15.15 27.17 -16.48
C VAL A 203 -16.18 26.06 -16.21
N SER A 204 -17.48 26.37 -16.27
CA SER A 204 -18.55 25.38 -16.07
C SER A 204 -18.47 24.23 -17.06
N ARG A 205 -18.29 24.53 -18.35
CA ARG A 205 -18.13 23.52 -19.41
C ARG A 205 -16.91 22.64 -19.18
N ARG A 206 -15.72 23.23 -18.96
CA ARG A 206 -14.50 22.44 -18.72
C ARG A 206 -14.60 21.55 -17.48
N LEU A 207 -15.28 22.00 -16.43
CA LEU A 207 -15.53 21.20 -15.23
C LEU A 207 -16.46 20.03 -15.53
N ARG A 208 -17.55 20.26 -16.29
CA ARG A 208 -18.45 19.18 -16.74
C ARG A 208 -17.69 18.12 -17.54
N ASP A 209 -16.95 18.54 -18.57
CA ASP A 209 -16.16 17.62 -19.42
C ASP A 209 -15.19 16.78 -18.57
N ARG A 210 -14.50 17.41 -17.61
CA ARG A 210 -13.60 16.72 -16.69
C ARG A 210 -14.32 15.72 -15.79
N ILE A 211 -15.46 16.11 -15.22
CA ILE A 211 -16.27 15.24 -14.35
C ILE A 211 -16.77 14.04 -15.15
N ASP A 212 -17.29 14.26 -16.35
CA ASP A 212 -17.86 13.19 -17.17
C ASP A 212 -16.79 12.22 -17.68
N GLY A 213 -15.59 12.71 -18.01
CA GLY A 213 -14.44 11.84 -18.29
C GLY A 213 -14.07 10.95 -17.10
N LEU A 214 -14.00 11.52 -15.89
CA LEU A 214 -13.74 10.75 -14.67
C LEU A 214 -14.84 9.72 -14.38
N VAL A 215 -16.09 10.07 -14.65
CA VAL A 215 -17.24 9.15 -14.49
C VAL A 215 -17.19 8.02 -15.50
N ALA A 216 -16.84 8.30 -16.76
CA ALA A 216 -16.67 7.28 -17.81
C ALA A 216 -15.55 6.28 -17.46
N GLU A 217 -14.50 6.75 -16.79
CA GLU A 217 -13.43 5.91 -16.26
C GLU A 217 -13.79 5.22 -14.92
N HIS A 218 -15.01 5.42 -14.39
CA HIS A 218 -15.50 4.93 -13.11
C HIS A 218 -14.72 5.43 -11.88
N ARG A 219 -14.21 6.66 -11.96
CA ARG A 219 -13.34 7.29 -10.95
C ARG A 219 -14.14 8.24 -10.07
N PHE A 220 -15.14 7.69 -9.38
CA PHE A 220 -16.15 8.48 -8.66
C PHE A 220 -15.57 9.38 -7.57
N LEU A 221 -14.59 8.93 -6.79
CA LEU A 221 -13.93 9.79 -5.78
C LEU A 221 -13.26 11.03 -6.40
N ALA A 222 -12.60 10.85 -7.55
CA ALA A 222 -12.01 11.97 -8.27
C ALA A 222 -13.09 12.91 -8.84
N ALA A 223 -14.17 12.34 -9.40
CA ALA A 223 -15.30 13.10 -9.90
C ALA A 223 -16.00 13.90 -8.77
N ILE A 224 -16.19 13.30 -7.59
CA ILE A 224 -16.73 13.94 -6.39
C ILE A 224 -15.86 15.12 -5.98
N ALA A 225 -14.53 14.94 -5.92
CA ALA A 225 -13.61 16.00 -5.55
C ALA A 225 -13.72 17.20 -6.51
N VAL A 226 -13.68 16.97 -7.83
CA VAL A 226 -13.82 18.04 -8.84
C VAL A 226 -15.21 18.69 -8.76
N THR A 227 -16.27 17.91 -8.57
CA THR A 227 -17.64 18.44 -8.49
C THR A 227 -17.84 19.29 -7.25
N ARG A 228 -17.29 18.89 -6.09
CA ARG A 228 -17.30 19.67 -4.87
C ARG A 228 -16.57 21.01 -5.05
N ASP A 229 -15.40 20.98 -5.69
CA ASP A 229 -14.63 22.20 -5.98
C ASP A 229 -15.42 23.12 -6.94
N ALA A 230 -16.14 22.56 -7.92
CA ALA A 230 -17.02 23.30 -8.82
C ALA A 230 -18.16 24.02 -8.09
N VAL A 231 -18.79 23.39 -7.08
CA VAL A 231 -19.85 24.00 -6.26
C VAL A 231 -19.34 25.22 -5.48
N ALA A 232 -18.05 25.23 -5.11
CA ALA A 232 -17.43 26.31 -4.35
C ALA A 232 -16.99 27.51 -5.22
N LEU A 233 -17.03 27.40 -6.56
CA LEU A 233 -16.68 28.50 -7.45
C LEU A 233 -17.87 29.46 -7.63
N PRO A 234 -17.63 30.77 -7.89
CA PRO A 234 -18.69 31.75 -8.11
C PRO A 234 -19.26 31.67 -9.55
N LEU A 235 -19.76 30.48 -9.89
CA LEU A 235 -20.49 30.18 -11.13
C LEU A 235 -21.94 30.66 -11.03
N SER A 236 -22.67 30.61 -12.15
CA SER A 236 -24.10 30.94 -12.17
C SER A 236 -24.90 30.06 -11.19
N ALA A 237 -26.05 30.56 -10.72
CA ALA A 237 -26.90 29.83 -9.78
C ALA A 237 -27.30 28.46 -10.35
N ASP A 238 -27.70 28.42 -11.62
CA ASP A 238 -28.10 27.20 -12.32
C ASP A 238 -26.94 26.20 -12.44
N ALA A 239 -25.74 26.67 -12.80
CA ALA A 239 -24.56 25.82 -12.89
C ALA A 239 -24.22 25.21 -11.51
N ARG A 240 -24.23 26.01 -10.43
CA ARG A 240 -23.99 25.52 -9.07
C ARG A 240 -25.06 24.52 -8.63
N GLN A 241 -26.33 24.75 -8.98
CA GLN A 241 -27.41 23.80 -8.67
C GLN A 241 -27.23 22.48 -9.43
N ALA A 242 -26.83 22.53 -10.70
CA ALA A 242 -26.51 21.34 -11.49
C ALA A 242 -25.34 20.56 -10.87
N PHE A 243 -24.25 21.23 -10.46
CA PHE A 243 -23.13 20.58 -9.78
C PHE A 243 -23.53 20.00 -8.41
N ARG A 244 -24.41 20.66 -7.64
CA ARG A 244 -24.92 20.09 -6.38
C ARG A 244 -25.73 18.81 -6.60
N ARG A 245 -26.57 18.77 -7.63
CA ARG A 245 -27.31 17.55 -7.99
C ARG A 245 -26.34 16.44 -8.39
N ARG A 246 -25.39 16.75 -9.28
CA ARG A 246 -24.35 15.81 -9.71
C ARG A 246 -23.51 15.29 -8.54
N LEU A 247 -23.15 16.15 -7.59
CA LEU A 247 -22.39 15.77 -6.41
C LEU A 247 -23.15 14.74 -5.56
N ARG A 248 -24.45 14.93 -5.36
CA ARG A 248 -25.29 13.95 -4.64
C ARG A 248 -25.32 12.61 -5.35
N GLU A 249 -25.58 12.59 -6.67
CA GLU A 249 -25.59 11.37 -7.48
C GLU A 249 -24.27 10.59 -7.37
N LEU A 250 -23.13 11.29 -7.50
CA LEU A 250 -21.81 10.67 -7.43
C LEU A 250 -21.51 10.15 -6.02
N THR A 251 -21.87 10.91 -4.99
CA THR A 251 -21.67 10.52 -3.59
C THR A 251 -22.50 9.30 -3.24
N GLU A 252 -23.76 9.24 -3.67
CA GLU A 252 -24.64 8.08 -3.47
C GLU A 252 -24.10 6.83 -4.17
N ARG A 253 -23.62 6.97 -5.40
CA ARG A 253 -23.00 5.86 -6.14
C ARG A 253 -21.73 5.36 -5.45
N GLN A 254 -20.86 6.26 -5.00
CA GLN A 254 -19.65 5.90 -4.26
C GLN A 254 -19.96 5.23 -2.93
N ALA A 255 -20.90 5.79 -2.15
CA ALA A 255 -21.34 5.22 -0.88
C ALA A 255 -21.94 3.81 -1.08
N THR A 256 -22.68 3.60 -2.16
CA THR A 256 -23.20 2.27 -2.51
C THR A 256 -22.08 1.27 -2.75
N ILE A 257 -21.01 1.65 -3.44
CA ILE A 257 -19.83 0.79 -3.65
C ILE A 257 -19.17 0.45 -2.30
N GLU A 258 -18.92 1.45 -1.46
CA GLU A 258 -18.25 1.28 -0.16
C GLU A 258 -19.06 0.41 0.82
N VAL A 259 -20.37 0.67 0.94
CA VAL A 259 -21.25 -0.12 1.82
C VAL A 259 -21.38 -1.56 1.31
N THR A 260 -21.49 -1.73 -0.01
CA THR A 260 -21.55 -3.07 -0.62
C THR A 260 -20.22 -3.82 -0.38
N TRP A 261 -19.08 -3.13 -0.49
CA TRP A 261 -17.76 -3.70 -0.21
C TRP A 261 -17.63 -4.19 1.23
N GLN A 262 -17.99 -3.37 2.22
CA GLN A 262 -17.91 -3.76 3.63
C GLN A 262 -18.82 -4.96 3.94
N ARG A 263 -20.05 -4.94 3.39
CA ARG A 263 -20.97 -6.08 3.51
C ARG A 263 -20.40 -7.34 2.85
N ALA A 264 -19.81 -7.21 1.66
CA ALA A 264 -19.20 -8.33 0.94
C ALA A 264 -18.04 -8.95 1.73
N LEU A 265 -17.17 -8.15 2.32
CA LEU A 265 -16.09 -8.62 3.18
C LEU A 265 -16.61 -9.33 4.44
N HIS A 266 -17.65 -8.80 5.07
CA HIS A 266 -18.26 -9.41 6.25
C HIS A 266 -18.83 -10.79 5.95
N VAL A 267 -19.69 -10.91 4.92
CA VAL A 267 -20.28 -12.21 4.55
C VAL A 267 -19.22 -13.19 4.02
N MET A 268 -18.14 -12.70 3.41
CA MET A 268 -16.98 -13.52 3.01
C MET A 268 -16.25 -14.09 4.24
N ALA A 269 -16.09 -13.31 5.32
CA ALA A 269 -15.49 -13.79 6.56
C ALA A 269 -16.37 -14.85 7.26
N GLU A 270 -17.69 -14.74 7.13
CA GLU A 270 -18.65 -15.76 7.58
C GLU A 270 -18.79 -16.96 6.62
N GLN A 271 -17.98 -17.00 5.55
CA GLN A 271 -17.99 -18.07 4.54
C GLN A 271 -19.32 -18.21 3.78
N GLN A 272 -20.15 -17.16 3.73
CA GLN A 272 -21.36 -17.11 2.92
C GLN A 272 -21.00 -16.78 1.46
N TRP A 273 -20.38 -17.74 0.78
CA TRP A 273 -19.71 -17.54 -0.51
C TRP A 273 -20.64 -17.06 -1.63
N GLN A 274 -21.87 -17.60 -1.72
CA GLN A 274 -22.84 -17.17 -2.73
C GLN A 274 -23.29 -15.72 -2.52
N THR A 275 -23.51 -15.32 -1.27
CA THR A 275 -23.85 -13.93 -0.93
C THR A 275 -22.67 -13.00 -1.24
N ALA A 276 -21.44 -13.40 -0.86
CA ALA A 276 -20.23 -12.64 -1.17
C ALA A 276 -20.06 -12.42 -2.69
N ARG A 277 -20.27 -13.47 -3.49
CA ARG A 277 -20.20 -13.42 -4.95
C ARG A 277 -21.13 -12.33 -5.51
N SER A 278 -22.42 -12.38 -5.19
CA SER A 278 -23.40 -11.43 -5.71
C SER A 278 -23.10 -9.98 -5.33
N LEU A 279 -22.58 -9.74 -4.12
CA LEU A 279 -22.20 -8.41 -3.67
C LEU A 279 -20.97 -7.89 -4.43
N PHE A 280 -19.94 -8.72 -4.67
CA PHE A 280 -18.80 -8.29 -5.47
C PHE A 280 -19.18 -8.07 -6.95
N GLU A 281 -20.04 -8.90 -7.54
CA GLU A 281 -20.58 -8.69 -8.90
C GLU A 281 -21.36 -7.37 -9.00
N ARG A 282 -22.12 -6.99 -7.96
CA ARG A 282 -22.79 -5.70 -7.89
C ARG A 282 -21.81 -4.53 -7.88
N ILE A 283 -20.71 -4.64 -7.14
CA ILE A 283 -19.64 -3.61 -7.15
C ILE A 283 -19.07 -3.48 -8.56
N LEU A 284 -18.78 -4.60 -9.23
CA LEU A 284 -18.23 -4.60 -10.59
C LEU A 284 -19.22 -4.08 -11.64
N THR A 285 -20.52 -4.17 -11.40
CA THR A 285 -21.53 -3.51 -12.24
C THR A 285 -21.45 -1.98 -12.13
N LEU A 286 -21.16 -1.46 -10.94
CA LEU A 286 -21.03 -0.02 -10.69
C LEU A 286 -19.65 0.53 -11.07
N GLN A 287 -18.60 -0.26 -10.89
CA GLN A 287 -17.21 0.06 -11.15
C GLN A 287 -16.47 -1.18 -11.69
N PRO A 288 -16.53 -1.42 -13.02
CA PRO A 288 -15.86 -2.56 -13.67
C PRO A 288 -14.33 -2.56 -13.53
N THR A 289 -13.74 -1.43 -13.16
CA THR A 289 -12.30 -1.26 -12.95
C THR A 289 -11.88 -1.42 -11.48
N HIS A 290 -12.76 -1.91 -10.61
CA HIS A 290 -12.46 -2.07 -9.19
C HIS A 290 -11.57 -3.30 -8.93
N ALA A 291 -10.25 -3.13 -9.00
CA ALA A 291 -9.26 -4.19 -8.84
C ALA A 291 -9.48 -5.04 -7.56
N GLY A 292 -9.74 -4.40 -6.42
CA GLY A 292 -10.02 -5.11 -5.17
C GLY A 292 -11.24 -6.04 -5.25
N ALA A 293 -12.29 -5.68 -6.00
CA ALA A 293 -13.50 -6.49 -6.12
C ALA A 293 -13.29 -7.66 -7.07
N HIS A 294 -12.53 -7.45 -8.15
CA HIS A 294 -12.00 -8.55 -8.97
C HIS A 294 -11.18 -9.54 -8.12
N GLY A 295 -10.28 -9.05 -7.27
CA GLY A 295 -9.45 -9.90 -6.43
C GLY A 295 -10.24 -10.73 -5.43
N ARG A 296 -11.19 -10.11 -4.71
CA ARG A 296 -12.05 -10.81 -3.76
C ARG A 296 -13.04 -11.75 -4.43
N LEU A 297 -13.65 -11.35 -5.54
CA LEU A 297 -14.55 -12.21 -6.33
C LEU A 297 -13.79 -13.45 -6.84
N GLY A 298 -12.56 -13.27 -7.32
CA GLY A 298 -11.72 -14.40 -7.72
C GLY A 298 -11.46 -15.38 -6.57
N THR A 299 -11.16 -14.88 -5.37
CA THR A 299 -11.03 -15.72 -4.17
C THR A 299 -12.34 -16.45 -3.84
N VAL A 300 -13.47 -15.76 -3.88
CA VAL A 300 -14.80 -16.35 -3.61
C VAL A 300 -15.15 -17.44 -4.62
N LEU A 301 -14.91 -17.20 -5.91
CA LEU A 301 -15.17 -18.17 -6.98
C LEU A 301 -14.32 -19.43 -6.82
N ALA A 302 -13.06 -19.30 -6.40
CA ALA A 302 -12.20 -20.45 -6.11
C ALA A 302 -12.75 -21.29 -4.93
N GLN A 303 -13.25 -20.64 -3.87
CA GLN A 303 -13.91 -21.34 -2.76
C GLN A 303 -15.20 -22.06 -3.19
N LEU A 304 -15.90 -21.53 -4.19
CA LEU A 304 -17.07 -22.16 -4.81
C LEU A 304 -16.72 -23.26 -5.82
N GLY A 305 -15.44 -23.52 -6.06
CA GLY A 305 -14.98 -24.51 -7.05
C GLY A 305 -14.91 -24.02 -8.49
N ASP A 306 -15.28 -22.77 -8.78
CA ASP A 306 -15.22 -22.17 -10.12
C ASP A 306 -13.82 -21.60 -10.40
N MET A 307 -12.86 -22.50 -10.58
CA MET A 307 -11.44 -22.16 -10.75
C MET A 307 -11.15 -21.35 -12.02
N GLU A 308 -11.92 -21.56 -13.09
CA GLU A 308 -11.73 -20.86 -14.37
C GLU A 308 -12.10 -19.38 -14.24
N ASN A 309 -13.30 -19.06 -13.73
CA ASN A 309 -13.68 -17.67 -13.53
C ASN A 309 -12.85 -17.01 -12.43
N ALA A 310 -12.48 -17.77 -11.39
CA ALA A 310 -11.58 -17.28 -10.36
C ALA A 310 -10.25 -16.76 -10.93
N ARG A 311 -9.62 -17.55 -11.81
CA ARG A 311 -8.39 -17.17 -12.50
C ARG A 311 -8.58 -15.91 -13.35
N ARG A 312 -9.63 -15.84 -14.16
CA ARG A 312 -9.93 -14.67 -15.01
C ARG A 312 -10.09 -13.38 -14.21
N HIS A 313 -10.82 -13.43 -13.11
CA HIS A 313 -10.98 -12.26 -12.25
C HIS A 313 -9.67 -11.83 -11.60
N LEU A 314 -8.79 -12.76 -11.21
CA LEU A 314 -7.48 -12.44 -10.65
C LEU A 314 -6.46 -11.96 -11.69
N GLU A 315 -6.50 -12.46 -12.92
CA GLU A 315 -5.71 -11.93 -14.04
C GLU A 315 -6.11 -10.47 -14.31
N LYS A 316 -7.41 -10.16 -14.21
CA LYS A 316 -7.89 -8.77 -14.33
C LYS A 316 -7.31 -7.85 -13.26
N VAL A 317 -7.02 -8.36 -12.06
CA VAL A 317 -6.32 -7.60 -11.02
C VAL A 317 -4.92 -7.20 -11.50
N SER A 318 -4.19 -8.11 -12.15
CA SER A 318 -2.84 -7.80 -12.67
C SER A 318 -2.87 -6.78 -13.81
N GLU A 319 -3.95 -6.75 -14.60
CA GLU A 319 -4.15 -5.73 -15.64
C GLU A 319 -4.46 -4.34 -15.05
N LEU A 320 -5.35 -4.29 -14.06
CA LEU A 320 -5.78 -3.05 -13.40
C LEU A 320 -4.71 -2.52 -12.43
N ASP A 321 -4.00 -3.44 -11.78
CA ASP A 321 -2.97 -3.21 -10.80
C ASP A 321 -1.76 -4.16 -10.88
N PRO A 322 -0.80 -3.87 -11.79
CA PRO A 322 0.46 -4.63 -11.88
C PRO A 322 1.33 -4.66 -10.62
N GLU A 323 1.07 -3.79 -9.63
CA GLU A 323 1.82 -3.75 -8.37
C GLU A 323 1.00 -4.34 -7.21
N ASP A 324 -0.11 -5.04 -7.48
CA ASP A 324 -0.88 -5.74 -6.47
C ASP A 324 -0.29 -7.13 -6.15
N ALA A 325 0.47 -7.21 -5.06
CA ALA A 325 1.00 -8.47 -4.55
C ALA A 325 -0.11 -9.46 -4.13
N TYR A 326 -1.30 -8.96 -3.74
CA TYR A 326 -2.41 -9.83 -3.35
C TYR A 326 -2.92 -10.64 -4.56
N GLY A 327 -3.19 -9.98 -5.69
CA GLY A 327 -3.62 -10.63 -6.93
C GLY A 327 -2.65 -11.72 -7.39
N GLU A 328 -1.36 -11.41 -7.46
CA GLU A 328 -0.32 -12.41 -7.79
C GLU A 328 -0.26 -13.54 -6.75
N SER A 329 -0.38 -13.24 -5.45
CA SER A 329 -0.44 -14.30 -4.42
C SER A 329 -1.66 -15.20 -4.57
N MET A 330 -2.81 -14.69 -5.01
CA MET A 330 -4.03 -15.48 -5.20
C MET A 330 -3.96 -16.32 -6.47
N LEU A 331 -3.37 -15.82 -7.56
CA LEU A 331 -3.06 -16.65 -8.74
C LEU A 331 -2.13 -17.80 -8.38
N GLY A 332 -1.12 -17.55 -7.53
CA GLY A 332 -0.26 -18.59 -6.99
C GLY A 332 -1.01 -19.65 -6.17
N TRP A 333 -1.99 -19.23 -5.37
CA TRP A 333 -2.83 -20.14 -4.60
C TRP A 333 -3.74 -21.00 -5.49
N ILE A 334 -4.40 -20.40 -6.48
CA ILE A 334 -5.21 -21.15 -7.46
C ILE A 334 -4.36 -22.16 -8.23
N ALA A 335 -3.13 -21.80 -8.62
CA ALA A 335 -2.22 -22.72 -9.29
C ALA A 335 -1.86 -23.93 -8.40
N LEU A 336 -1.69 -23.75 -7.08
CA LEU A 336 -1.51 -24.88 -6.17
C LEU A 336 -2.75 -25.77 -6.10
N LEU A 337 -3.95 -25.18 -5.98
CA LEU A 337 -5.20 -25.94 -5.98
C LEU A 337 -5.43 -26.70 -7.29
N SER A 338 -4.94 -26.15 -8.40
CA SER A 338 -5.03 -26.76 -9.74
C SER A 338 -3.93 -27.80 -10.01
N GLY A 339 -3.07 -28.10 -9.03
CA GLY A 339 -2.00 -29.08 -9.18
C GLY A 339 -0.83 -28.61 -10.05
N THR A 340 -0.64 -27.30 -10.24
CA THR A 340 0.45 -26.71 -11.04
C THR A 340 1.45 -25.92 -10.18
N PRO A 341 2.21 -26.57 -9.26
CA PRO A 341 3.09 -25.89 -8.32
C PRO A 341 4.24 -25.10 -8.97
N GLN A 342 4.61 -25.44 -10.21
CA GLN A 342 5.58 -24.68 -11.00
C GLN A 342 5.04 -23.28 -11.34
N GLN A 343 3.77 -23.18 -11.75
CA GLN A 343 3.10 -21.91 -12.02
C GLN A 343 2.88 -21.14 -10.72
N ALA A 344 2.51 -21.83 -9.63
CA ALA A 344 2.38 -21.21 -8.33
C ALA A 344 3.68 -20.51 -7.88
N ALA A 345 4.83 -21.18 -8.05
CA ALA A 345 6.13 -20.60 -7.74
C ALA A 345 6.49 -19.39 -8.63
N VAL A 346 5.94 -19.27 -9.85
CA VAL A 346 6.12 -18.07 -10.69
C VAL A 346 5.34 -16.91 -10.10
N HIS A 347 4.05 -17.10 -9.81
CA HIS A 347 3.19 -16.07 -9.23
C HIS A 347 3.67 -15.61 -7.85
N TYR A 348 4.04 -16.54 -6.97
CA TYR A 348 4.60 -16.18 -5.67
C TYR A 348 5.96 -15.47 -5.76
N ARG A 349 6.78 -15.76 -6.79
CA ARG A 349 8.00 -14.97 -7.03
C ARG A 349 7.66 -13.54 -7.45
N ARG A 350 6.61 -13.32 -8.25
CA ARG A 350 6.15 -11.97 -8.61
C ARG A 350 5.60 -11.23 -7.41
N ALA A 351 4.75 -11.87 -6.61
CA ALA A 351 4.24 -11.31 -5.35
C ALA A 351 5.39 -10.95 -4.39
N ALA A 352 6.36 -11.87 -4.20
CA ALA A 352 7.54 -11.63 -3.38
C ALA A 352 8.46 -10.54 -3.97
N ALA A 353 8.49 -10.40 -5.30
CA ALA A 353 9.19 -9.32 -5.93
C ALA A 353 8.53 -8.00 -5.57
N ILE A 354 7.19 -7.88 -5.59
CA ILE A 354 6.43 -6.68 -5.24
C ILE A 354 6.58 -6.34 -3.75
N THR A 355 6.25 -7.26 -2.85
CA THR A 355 6.32 -7.13 -1.38
C THR A 355 7.30 -8.14 -0.77
N PRO A 356 8.62 -7.85 -0.79
CA PRO A 356 9.63 -8.82 -0.36
C PRO A 356 9.64 -9.12 1.14
N TRP A 357 9.06 -8.24 1.96
CA TRP A 357 9.02 -8.33 3.42
C TRP A 357 7.66 -8.79 3.98
N ASP A 358 6.91 -9.57 3.20
CA ASP A 358 5.69 -10.26 3.65
C ASP A 358 6.00 -11.73 3.96
N GLU A 359 5.87 -12.12 5.24
CA GLU A 359 6.21 -13.46 5.70
C GLU A 359 5.32 -14.55 5.10
N ARG A 360 4.06 -14.23 4.81
CA ARG A 360 3.08 -15.18 4.25
C ARG A 360 3.38 -15.47 2.79
N ILE A 361 3.74 -14.45 2.02
CA ILE A 361 4.16 -14.61 0.63
C ILE A 361 5.47 -15.42 0.55
N GLN A 362 6.44 -15.14 1.42
CA GLN A 362 7.69 -15.92 1.48
C GLN A 362 7.43 -17.39 1.85
N LEU A 363 6.53 -17.66 2.81
CA LEU A 363 6.14 -19.04 3.16
C LEU A 363 5.44 -19.76 2.01
N ARG A 364 4.47 -19.11 1.35
CA ARG A 364 3.76 -19.69 0.20
C ARG A 364 4.69 -19.99 -0.97
N LEU A 365 5.65 -19.09 -1.23
CA LEU A 365 6.72 -19.34 -2.20
C LEU A 365 7.54 -20.58 -1.79
N ALA A 366 7.93 -20.69 -0.52
CA ALA A 366 8.69 -21.85 -0.03
C ALA A 366 7.93 -23.17 -0.23
N MET A 367 6.62 -23.18 0.06
CA MET A 367 5.74 -24.34 -0.13
C MET A 367 5.67 -24.75 -1.61
N ALA A 368 5.42 -23.80 -2.51
CA ALA A 368 5.37 -24.07 -3.94
C ALA A 368 6.72 -24.61 -4.46
N LEU A 369 7.83 -24.02 -4.03
CA LEU A 369 9.17 -24.48 -4.40
C LEU A 369 9.46 -25.90 -3.92
N ALA A 370 9.07 -26.24 -2.69
CA ALA A 370 9.26 -27.58 -2.14
C ALA A 370 8.49 -28.64 -2.94
N GLN A 371 7.24 -28.35 -3.34
CA GLN A 371 6.46 -29.26 -4.18
C GLN A 371 7.09 -29.48 -5.57
N THR A 372 7.87 -28.52 -6.06
CA THR A 372 8.64 -28.67 -7.31
C THR A 372 10.03 -29.30 -7.12
N GLY A 373 10.36 -29.80 -5.92
CA GLY A 373 11.67 -30.39 -5.60
C GLY A 373 12.81 -29.38 -5.42
N LYS A 374 12.52 -28.07 -5.48
CA LYS A 374 13.52 -26.99 -5.34
C LYS A 374 13.83 -26.70 -3.87
N LEU A 375 14.27 -27.73 -3.13
CA LEU A 375 14.41 -27.69 -1.67
C LEU A 375 15.38 -26.63 -1.15
N ARG A 376 16.44 -26.31 -1.91
CA ARG A 376 17.39 -25.23 -1.54
C ARG A 376 16.73 -23.86 -1.60
N GLU A 377 16.00 -23.55 -2.68
CA GLU A 377 15.27 -22.29 -2.80
C GLU A 377 14.13 -22.21 -1.77
N ALA A 378 13.41 -23.32 -1.55
CA ALA A 378 12.37 -23.40 -0.51
C ALA A 378 12.93 -23.09 0.88
N HIS A 379 14.11 -23.63 1.21
CA HIS A 379 14.79 -23.35 2.47
C HIS A 379 15.13 -21.85 2.60
N GLN A 380 15.66 -21.22 1.55
CA GLN A 380 15.95 -19.78 1.58
C GLN A 380 14.68 -18.94 1.78
N ALA A 381 13.58 -19.28 1.10
CA ALA A 381 12.30 -18.57 1.22
C ALA A 381 11.71 -18.69 2.64
N VAL A 382 11.68 -19.89 3.25
CA VAL A 382 11.20 -20.03 4.64
C VAL A 382 12.12 -19.35 5.65
N GLN A 383 13.44 -19.33 5.42
CA GLN A 383 14.36 -18.57 6.27
C GLN A 383 14.07 -17.06 6.20
N ARG A 384 13.75 -16.51 5.02
CA ARG A 384 13.30 -15.11 4.91
C ARG A 384 12.00 -14.87 5.68
N ALA A 385 11.01 -15.76 5.56
CA ALA A 385 9.77 -15.66 6.33
C ALA A 385 10.04 -15.60 7.85
N LEU A 386 10.97 -16.42 8.35
CA LEU A 386 11.38 -16.44 9.75
C LEU A 386 12.28 -15.27 10.17
N GLN A 387 13.00 -14.65 9.24
CA GLN A 387 13.71 -13.39 9.49
C GLN A 387 12.73 -12.23 9.65
N ILE A 388 11.68 -12.19 8.84
CA ILE A 388 10.60 -11.18 8.90
C ILE A 388 9.78 -11.37 10.18
N ALA A 389 9.30 -12.61 10.41
CA ALA A 389 8.45 -12.97 11.53
C ALA A 389 9.01 -14.19 12.29
N PRO A 390 9.93 -13.97 13.27
CA PRO A 390 10.59 -15.07 14.00
C PRO A 390 9.64 -15.96 14.82
N GLN A 391 8.42 -15.50 15.07
CA GLN A 391 7.39 -16.23 15.81
C GLN A 391 6.27 -16.76 14.89
N PHE A 392 6.51 -16.82 13.58
CA PHE A 392 5.51 -17.33 12.65
C PHE A 392 5.44 -18.86 12.71
N ALA A 393 4.49 -19.39 13.48
CA ALA A 393 4.35 -20.82 13.76
C ALA A 393 4.25 -21.68 12.49
N GLU A 394 3.48 -21.24 11.49
CA GLU A 394 3.31 -21.94 10.21
C GLU A 394 4.63 -22.08 9.45
N ALA A 395 5.46 -21.02 9.42
CA ALA A 395 6.78 -21.07 8.81
C ALA A 395 7.77 -21.94 9.60
N LEU A 396 7.70 -21.96 10.94
CA LEU A 396 8.51 -22.84 11.77
C LEU A 396 8.14 -24.32 11.55
N LEU A 397 6.84 -24.61 11.47
CA LEU A 397 6.33 -25.94 11.15
C LEU A 397 6.84 -26.40 9.77
N PHE A 398 6.72 -25.54 8.76
CA PHE A 398 7.21 -25.84 7.42
C PHE A 398 8.74 -26.05 7.40
N ALA A 399 9.50 -25.20 8.09
CA ALA A 399 10.95 -25.33 8.21
C ALA A 399 11.35 -26.66 8.88
N ALA A 400 10.63 -27.08 9.92
CA ALA A 400 10.86 -28.35 10.59
C ALA A 400 10.62 -29.55 9.65
N ARG A 401 9.49 -29.55 8.93
CA ARG A 401 9.17 -30.60 7.94
C ARG A 401 10.18 -30.65 6.80
N LEU A 402 10.61 -29.50 6.30
CA LEU A 402 11.63 -29.41 5.26
C LEU A 402 12.99 -29.93 5.75
N ALA A 403 13.35 -29.67 7.02
CA ALA A 403 14.56 -30.21 7.63
C ALA A 403 14.49 -31.74 7.82
N LEU A 404 13.34 -32.28 8.24
CA LEU A 404 13.11 -33.74 8.28
C LEU A 404 13.28 -34.39 6.91
N ALA A 405 12.71 -33.80 5.86
CA ALA A 405 12.84 -34.28 4.48
C ALA A 405 14.30 -34.24 3.97
N ARG A 406 15.12 -33.33 4.51
CA ARG A 406 16.56 -33.22 4.22
C ARG A 406 17.45 -34.02 5.17
N ASN A 407 16.86 -34.81 6.08
CA ASN A 407 17.54 -35.57 7.11
C ASN A 407 18.38 -34.71 8.08
N ASP A 408 18.02 -33.45 8.29
CA ASP A 408 18.62 -32.56 9.30
C ASP A 408 17.75 -32.58 10.57
N GLY A 409 17.90 -33.64 11.36
CA GLY A 409 17.12 -33.84 12.60
C GLY A 409 17.33 -32.74 13.63
N SER A 410 18.54 -32.18 13.71
CA SER A 410 18.87 -31.13 14.68
C SER A 410 18.14 -29.82 14.37
N ALA A 411 18.15 -29.38 13.11
CA ALA A 411 17.37 -28.22 12.69
C ALA A 411 15.86 -28.48 12.81
N ALA A 412 15.40 -29.67 12.42
CA ALA A 412 14.00 -30.06 12.55
C ALA A 412 13.49 -29.91 13.99
N TYR A 413 14.23 -30.45 14.96
CA TYR A 413 13.89 -30.39 16.37
C TYR A 413 13.83 -28.94 16.88
N ARG A 414 14.84 -28.11 16.56
CA ARG A 414 14.86 -26.70 16.98
C ARG A 414 13.64 -25.92 16.48
N HIS A 415 13.26 -26.10 15.21
CA HIS A 415 12.10 -25.42 14.64
C HIS A 415 10.78 -25.96 15.21
N ALA A 416 10.65 -27.29 15.36
CA ALA A 416 9.42 -27.92 15.86
C ALA A 416 9.13 -27.55 17.33
N VAL A 417 10.15 -27.52 18.20
CA VAL A 417 9.99 -27.08 19.60
C VAL A 417 9.47 -25.64 19.66
N ARG A 418 10.03 -24.76 18.83
CA ARG A 418 9.63 -23.35 18.79
C ARG A 418 8.20 -23.20 18.26
N ALA A 419 7.83 -23.94 17.22
CA ALA A 419 6.47 -23.96 16.68
C ALA A 419 5.45 -24.41 17.75
N ALA A 420 5.71 -25.56 18.40
CA ALA A 420 4.85 -26.09 19.45
C ALA A 420 4.70 -25.13 20.64
N ARG A 421 5.78 -24.45 21.04
CA ARG A 421 5.73 -23.45 22.12
C ARG A 421 4.84 -22.25 21.75
N ILE A 422 4.97 -21.74 20.51
CA ILE A 422 4.17 -20.59 20.04
C ILE A 422 2.69 -20.94 19.98
N THR A 423 2.35 -22.17 19.60
CA THR A 423 0.96 -22.65 19.57
C THR A 423 0.44 -23.10 20.93
N GLY A 424 1.21 -22.90 22.01
CA GLY A 424 0.84 -23.32 23.37
C GLY A 424 0.64 -24.83 23.51
N CYS A 425 1.29 -25.63 22.64
CA CYS A 425 1.11 -27.07 22.54
C CYS A 425 -0.35 -27.49 22.28
N ARG A 426 -1.08 -26.72 21.47
CA ARG A 426 -2.48 -27.01 21.08
C ARG A 426 -2.68 -27.23 19.58
N ASP A 427 -1.63 -27.10 18.78
CA ASP A 427 -1.69 -27.37 17.34
C ASP A 427 -1.17 -28.78 17.06
N VAL A 428 -2.07 -29.67 16.64
CA VAL A 428 -1.76 -31.08 16.36
C VAL A 428 -0.64 -31.22 15.30
N PRO A 429 -0.68 -30.54 14.14
CA PRO A 429 0.41 -30.57 13.17
C PRO A 429 1.80 -30.22 13.75
N CYS A 430 1.89 -29.21 14.62
CA CYS A 430 3.12 -28.84 15.32
C CYS A 430 3.60 -29.94 16.27
N LEU A 431 2.69 -30.55 17.04
CA LEU A 431 3.01 -31.59 18.01
C LEU A 431 3.47 -32.89 17.33
N LEU A 432 2.81 -33.31 16.25
CA LEU A 432 3.24 -34.47 15.47
C LEU A 432 4.61 -34.26 14.82
N THR A 433 4.85 -33.06 14.29
CA THR A 433 6.16 -32.72 13.71
C THR A 433 7.26 -32.68 14.78
N LEU A 434 6.93 -32.23 16.00
CA LEU A 434 7.84 -32.30 17.15
C LEU A 434 8.14 -33.75 17.55
N CYS A 435 7.13 -34.61 17.57
CA CYS A 435 7.30 -36.05 17.82
C CYS A 435 8.27 -36.66 16.80
N ASP A 436 8.04 -36.45 15.51
CA ASP A 436 8.88 -36.98 14.43
C ASP A 436 10.34 -36.48 14.53
N ALA A 437 10.53 -35.19 14.82
CA ALA A 437 11.85 -34.60 15.00
C ALA A 437 12.56 -35.09 16.27
N ALA A 438 11.81 -35.34 17.34
CA ALA A 438 12.34 -35.90 18.58
C ALA A 438 12.74 -37.38 18.39
N ILE A 439 11.93 -38.19 17.71
CA ILE A 439 12.30 -39.58 17.33
C ILE A 439 13.57 -39.60 16.49
N ARG A 440 13.68 -38.72 15.48
CA ARG A 440 14.86 -38.62 14.60
C ARG A 440 16.14 -38.24 15.35
N THR A 441 16.02 -37.57 16.49
CA THR A 441 17.15 -37.09 17.29
C THR A 441 17.32 -37.82 18.62
N ASP A 442 16.66 -38.98 18.76
CA ASP A 442 16.72 -39.87 19.93
C ASP A 442 16.27 -39.22 21.25
N ARG A 443 15.39 -38.22 21.17
CA ARG A 443 14.77 -37.55 22.32
C ARG A 443 13.43 -38.20 22.65
N ILE A 444 13.46 -39.48 22.98
CA ILE A 444 12.26 -40.34 23.07
C ILE A 444 11.23 -39.81 24.08
N GLU A 445 11.66 -39.30 25.23
CA GLU A 445 10.74 -38.75 26.23
C GLU A 445 9.97 -37.52 25.72
N VAL A 446 10.66 -36.62 25.00
CA VAL A 446 10.01 -35.46 24.36
C VAL A 446 9.03 -35.92 23.28
N ALA A 447 9.37 -36.97 22.53
CA ALA A 447 8.48 -37.54 21.52
C ALA A 447 7.19 -38.09 22.15
N ARG A 448 7.29 -38.81 23.27
CA ARG A 448 6.11 -39.32 24.02
C ARG A 448 5.23 -38.19 24.51
N GLN A 449 5.82 -37.16 25.11
CA GLN A 449 5.08 -35.99 25.60
C GLN A 449 4.36 -35.25 24.47
N ALA A 450 5.04 -35.05 23.33
CA ALA A 450 4.45 -34.42 22.17
C ALA A 450 3.30 -35.25 21.58
N LEU A 451 3.45 -36.58 21.52
CA LEU A 451 2.40 -37.48 21.03
C LEU A 451 1.19 -37.53 21.95
N ALA A 452 1.40 -37.60 23.27
CA ALA A 452 0.34 -37.54 24.26
C ALA A 452 -0.42 -36.21 24.21
N ALA A 453 0.30 -35.09 24.09
CA ALA A 453 -0.31 -33.78 23.90
C ALA A 453 -1.11 -33.70 22.59
N ALA A 454 -0.60 -34.29 21.50
CA ALA A 454 -1.33 -34.32 20.22
C ALA A 454 -2.64 -35.11 20.35
N ALA A 455 -2.62 -36.26 21.01
CA ALA A 455 -3.81 -37.07 21.25
C ALA A 455 -4.85 -36.36 22.14
N ALA A 456 -4.40 -35.56 23.11
CA ALA A 456 -5.29 -34.82 24.01
C ALA A 456 -6.04 -33.66 23.32
N VAL A 457 -5.50 -33.14 22.22
CA VAL A 457 -6.07 -31.99 21.47
C VAL A 457 -6.69 -32.42 20.13
N ALA A 458 -6.48 -33.68 19.73
CA ALA A 458 -7.04 -34.26 18.52
C ALA A 458 -8.58 -34.24 18.55
N PRO A 459 -9.25 -33.89 17.43
CA PRO A 459 -10.70 -34.09 17.30
C PRO A 459 -11.03 -35.58 17.44
N PRO A 460 -12.04 -35.97 18.23
CA PRO A 460 -12.35 -37.38 18.51
C PRO A 460 -12.81 -38.16 17.27
N ASP A 461 -13.34 -37.48 16.25
CA ASP A 461 -13.94 -38.10 15.06
C ASP A 461 -13.03 -38.08 13.82
N ASP A 462 -11.74 -37.75 13.96
CA ASP A 462 -10.79 -37.74 12.85
C ASP A 462 -10.06 -39.10 12.73
N SER A 463 -10.59 -39.97 11.86
CA SER A 463 -10.04 -41.32 11.63
C SER A 463 -8.62 -41.29 11.04
N SER A 464 -8.31 -40.30 10.19
CA SER A 464 -6.98 -40.13 9.60
C SER A 464 -5.96 -39.77 10.67
N LEU A 465 -6.32 -38.84 11.56
CA LEU A 465 -5.44 -38.42 12.64
C LEU A 465 -5.22 -39.54 13.67
N THR A 466 -6.27 -40.34 13.93
CA THR A 466 -6.17 -41.52 14.80
C THR A 466 -5.13 -42.52 14.28
N GLU A 467 -5.12 -42.76 12.97
CA GLU A 467 -4.13 -43.62 12.33
C GLU A 467 -2.71 -43.03 12.42
N GLU A 468 -2.57 -41.73 12.17
CA GLU A 468 -1.30 -41.00 12.28
C GLU A 468 -0.68 -41.07 13.69
N LEU A 469 -1.52 -40.98 14.74
CA LEU A 469 -1.11 -41.12 16.14
C LEU A 469 -0.64 -42.55 16.43
N ALA A 470 -1.39 -43.55 15.97
CA ALA A 470 -1.07 -44.97 16.17
C ALA A 470 0.26 -45.37 15.50
N ILE A 471 0.56 -44.85 14.30
CA ILE A 471 1.84 -45.09 13.61
C ILE A 471 3.02 -44.64 14.49
N ARG A 472 2.94 -43.44 15.06
CA ARG A 472 4.00 -42.87 15.90
C ARG A 472 4.10 -43.58 17.25
N GLN A 473 2.98 -44.00 17.81
CA GLN A 473 2.95 -44.81 19.03
C GLN A 473 3.72 -46.13 18.83
N ARG A 474 3.50 -46.83 17.71
CA ARG A 474 4.25 -48.05 17.36
C ARG A 474 5.73 -47.80 17.14
N GLN A 475 6.09 -46.67 16.51
CA GLN A 475 7.50 -46.28 16.33
C GLN A 475 8.22 -46.03 17.66
N LEU A 476 7.53 -45.49 18.66
CA LEU A 476 8.10 -45.30 20.00
C LEU A 476 8.23 -46.62 20.75
N GLN A 477 7.23 -47.50 20.66
CA GLN A 477 7.27 -48.84 21.29
C GLN A 477 8.40 -49.72 20.72
N SER A 478 8.69 -49.64 19.42
CA SER A 478 9.78 -50.41 18.82
C SER A 478 11.17 -49.95 19.26
N ARG A 479 11.32 -48.66 19.61
CA ARG A 479 12.56 -48.09 20.18
C ARG A 479 12.85 -48.60 21.59
N ASP A 480 11.81 -48.89 22.37
CA ASP A 480 11.95 -49.46 23.72
C ASP A 480 12.51 -50.90 23.68
N HIS A 481 12.23 -51.66 22.63
CA HIS A 481 12.67 -53.06 22.50
C HIS A 481 14.10 -53.20 21.97
N HIS A 482 14.73 -52.12 21.49
CA HIS A 482 16.11 -52.13 20.96
C HIS A 482 17.14 -51.51 21.92
N GLY A 483 16.69 -51.01 23.08
CA GLY A 483 17.54 -50.38 24.11
C GLY A 483 17.63 -51.16 25.42
N GLY A 484 17.12 -52.40 25.46
CA GLY A 484 17.14 -53.30 26.61
C GLY A 484 18.30 -54.28 26.60
#